data_AF-A0A087AQE7-F1
#
_entry.id   AF-A0A087AQE7-F1
#
_cell.length_a   1.000
_cell.length_b   1.000
_cell.length_c   1.000
_cell.angle_alpha   90.00
_cell.angle_beta   90.00
_cell.angle_gamma   90.00
#
_symmetry.space_group_name_H-M   'P 1'
#
loop_
_entity.id
_entity.type
_entity.pdbx_description
1 polymer ?
#
loop_
_entity_poly.entity_id
_entity_poly.type
_entity_poly.pdbx_seq_one_letter_code
_entity_poly.pdbx_strand_id
1 'polypeptide(L)'
;MTDLRFQAPHAEDMRTLGQAVAQCVRGGDVILLSGPLGAGKTTFAQGFGQGLGIAEPIVSPTFTIARELDGHRHDGTPIHLIHVDAYRLGGAAYAPGQDGADRLLDELESLGLDEELDDPGANTVILMEWGEQMAAALADERLDIHIERPSATTDHDAQPTSDGMRTVTIHPVGARFKHRLDRISQ
;
A
#
# COMPACT_ATOMS: atom_id res chain seq x y z
N MET A 1 -17.49 7.85 -6.59
CA MET A 1 -17.68 6.75 -5.61
C MET A 1 -17.55 7.34 -4.22
N THR A 2 -18.07 6.67 -3.21
CA THR A 2 -17.99 7.14 -1.82
C THR A 2 -16.79 6.50 -1.15
N ASP A 3 -16.04 7.29 -0.40
CA ASP A 3 -14.93 6.81 0.40
C ASP A 3 -15.44 5.89 1.53
N LEU A 4 -14.66 4.88 1.87
CA LEU A 4 -14.92 4.03 3.04
C LEU A 4 -13.98 4.44 4.16
N ARG A 5 -14.51 4.58 5.38
CA ARG A 5 -13.73 5.01 6.55
C ARG A 5 -13.82 3.97 7.65
N PHE A 6 -12.68 3.52 8.13
CA PHE A 6 -12.55 2.51 9.19
C PHE A 6 -11.78 3.08 10.38
N GLN A 7 -12.09 2.58 11.57
CA GLN A 7 -11.32 2.82 12.78
C GLN A 7 -10.49 1.57 13.09
N ALA A 8 -9.19 1.75 13.30
CA ALA A 8 -8.26 0.68 13.63
C ALA A 8 -7.51 1.05 14.93
N PRO A 9 -8.09 0.76 16.10
CA PRO A 9 -7.48 1.09 17.39
C PRO A 9 -6.20 0.28 17.67
N HIS A 10 -6.07 -0.93 17.14
CA HIS A 10 -4.93 -1.81 17.37
C HIS A 10 -4.28 -2.27 16.06
N ALA A 11 -3.06 -2.79 16.18
CA ALA A 11 -2.34 -3.38 15.05
C ALA A 11 -3.12 -4.53 14.38
N GLU A 12 -3.89 -5.30 15.15
CA GLU A 12 -4.69 -6.40 14.61
C GLU A 12 -5.87 -5.90 13.76
N ASP A 13 -6.45 -4.75 14.09
CA ASP A 13 -7.49 -4.13 13.27
C ASP A 13 -6.91 -3.70 11.90
N MET A 14 -5.68 -3.17 11.89
CA MET A 14 -4.96 -2.84 10.65
C MET A 14 -4.69 -4.08 9.79
N ARG A 15 -4.30 -5.19 10.41
CA ARG A 15 -4.08 -6.47 9.69
C ARG A 15 -5.39 -7.02 9.15
N THR A 16 -6.45 -7.02 9.97
CA THR A 16 -7.78 -7.48 9.56
C THR A 16 -8.30 -6.68 8.37
N LEU A 17 -8.12 -5.35 8.39
CA LEU A 17 -8.47 -4.51 7.25
C LEU A 17 -7.62 -4.82 6.01
N GLY A 18 -6.31 -5.00 6.18
CA GLY A 18 -5.43 -5.43 5.09
C GLY A 18 -5.89 -6.74 4.45
N GLN A 19 -6.25 -7.75 5.26
CA GLN A 19 -6.78 -9.02 4.79
C GLN A 19 -8.10 -8.84 4.03
N ALA A 20 -9.01 -8.01 4.55
CA ALA A 20 -10.29 -7.73 3.89
C ALA A 20 -10.12 -7.06 2.52
N VAL A 21 -9.18 -6.11 2.41
CA VAL A 21 -8.82 -5.48 1.14
C VAL A 21 -8.22 -6.50 0.17
N ALA A 22 -7.30 -7.36 0.63
CA ALA A 22 -6.70 -8.43 -0.18
C ALA A 22 -7.73 -9.40 -0.76
N GLN A 23 -8.83 -9.67 -0.06
CA GLN A 23 -9.91 -10.51 -0.58
C GLN A 23 -10.70 -9.86 -1.73
N CYS A 24 -10.57 -8.54 -1.90
CA CYS A 24 -11.30 -7.76 -2.91
C CYS A 24 -10.46 -7.45 -4.15
N VAL A 25 -9.13 -7.56 -4.07
CA VAL A 25 -8.24 -7.28 -5.20
C VAL A 25 -8.30 -8.38 -6.27
N ARG A 26 -7.78 -8.09 -7.47
CA ARG A 26 -7.62 -8.93 -8.66
C ARG A 26 -6.28 -8.59 -9.30
N GLY A 27 -5.71 -9.49 -10.08
CA GLY A 27 -4.49 -9.13 -10.82
C GLY A 27 -4.74 -7.95 -11.77
N GLY A 28 -3.72 -7.11 -11.95
CA GLY A 28 -3.82 -5.78 -12.55
C GLY A 28 -4.22 -4.67 -11.57
N ASP A 29 -4.33 -4.96 -10.26
CA ASP A 29 -4.70 -3.93 -9.28
C ASP A 29 -3.48 -3.24 -8.68
N VAL A 30 -3.56 -1.91 -8.57
CA VAL A 30 -2.59 -1.07 -7.87
C VAL A 30 -3.23 -0.47 -6.62
N ILE A 31 -2.53 -0.59 -5.48
CA ILE A 31 -2.95 -0.11 -4.16
C ILE A 31 -1.86 0.80 -3.60
N LEU A 32 -2.23 2.03 -3.24
CA LEU A 32 -1.30 3.02 -2.69
C LEU A 32 -1.61 3.27 -1.21
N LEU A 33 -0.61 3.09 -0.35
CA LEU A 33 -0.69 3.38 1.07
C LEU A 33 -0.03 4.73 1.37
N SER A 34 -0.80 5.64 1.96
CA SER A 34 -0.36 6.99 2.33
C SER A 34 -0.52 7.25 3.84
N GLY A 35 0.23 8.22 4.35
CA GLY A 35 0.17 8.63 5.75
C GLY A 35 1.55 8.71 6.42
N PRO A 36 1.64 9.36 7.60
CA PRO A 36 2.92 9.69 8.23
C PRO A 36 3.73 8.45 8.68
N LEU A 37 4.99 8.68 9.07
CA LEU A 37 5.84 7.63 9.63
C LEU A 37 5.18 7.01 10.87
N GLY A 38 5.19 5.68 10.94
CA GLY A 38 4.52 4.94 12.02
C GLY A 38 2.99 4.99 11.98
N ALA A 39 2.37 5.39 10.87
CA ALA A 39 0.91 5.33 10.71
C ALA A 39 0.36 3.88 10.70
N GLY A 40 1.20 2.89 10.38
CA GLY A 40 0.80 1.47 10.31
C GLY A 40 0.68 0.92 8.88
N LYS A 41 1.28 1.59 7.88
CA LYS A 41 1.32 1.12 6.48
C LYS A 41 1.85 -0.31 6.35
N THR A 42 3.02 -0.60 6.90
CA THR A 42 3.59 -1.97 6.89
C THR A 42 2.72 -2.97 7.69
N THR A 43 2.05 -2.54 8.76
CA THR A 43 1.12 -3.40 9.51
C THR A 43 -0.11 -3.77 8.66
N PHE A 44 -0.63 -2.82 7.88
CA PHE A 44 -1.64 -3.10 6.87
C PHE A 44 -1.11 -4.06 5.81
N ALA A 45 0.09 -3.82 5.27
CA ALA A 45 0.72 -4.67 4.26
C ALA A 45 0.89 -6.13 4.73
N GLN A 46 1.20 -6.34 6.01
CA GLN A 46 1.25 -7.68 6.61
C GLN A 46 -0.09 -8.40 6.55
N GLY A 47 -1.18 -7.72 6.92
CA GLY A 47 -2.53 -8.27 6.78
C GLY A 47 -2.89 -8.52 5.31
N PHE A 48 -2.51 -7.61 4.44
CA PHE A 48 -2.73 -7.74 3.00
C PHE A 48 -2.05 -9.00 2.43
N GLY A 49 -0.76 -9.21 2.71
CA GLY A 49 -0.04 -10.41 2.28
C GLY A 49 -0.64 -11.72 2.84
N GLN A 50 -1.08 -11.70 4.10
CA GLN A 50 -1.82 -12.84 4.69
C GLN A 50 -3.12 -13.13 3.92
N GLY A 51 -3.88 -12.10 3.55
CA GLY A 51 -5.10 -12.25 2.76
C GLY A 51 -4.86 -12.74 1.33
N LEU A 52 -3.63 -12.58 0.81
CA LEU A 52 -3.17 -13.15 -0.45
C LEU A 52 -2.51 -14.53 -0.29
N GLY A 53 -2.54 -15.14 0.90
CA GLY A 53 -1.98 -16.47 1.13
C GLY A 53 -0.45 -16.54 1.01
N ILE A 54 0.25 -15.41 1.18
CA ILE A 54 1.72 -15.35 1.16
C ILE A 54 2.25 -15.95 2.47
N ALA A 55 3.12 -16.97 2.35
CA ALA A 55 3.69 -17.66 3.51
C ALA A 55 4.90 -16.91 4.10
N GLU A 56 5.56 -16.10 3.28
CA GLU A 56 6.76 -15.36 3.66
C GLU A 56 6.44 -14.12 4.51
N PRO A 57 7.36 -13.70 5.40
CA PRO A 57 7.17 -12.47 6.16
C PRO A 57 7.10 -11.23 5.25
N ILE A 58 6.00 -10.48 5.39
CA ILE A 58 5.88 -9.13 4.86
C ILE A 58 6.67 -8.18 5.75
N VAL A 59 7.78 -7.68 5.23
CA VAL A 59 8.57 -6.60 5.83
C VAL A 59 8.67 -5.47 4.82
N SER A 60 8.71 -4.23 5.29
CA SER A 60 8.78 -3.08 4.39
C SER A 60 10.14 -3.10 3.66
N PRO A 61 10.15 -3.02 2.31
CA PRO A 61 11.35 -3.10 1.50
C PRO A 61 12.09 -1.76 1.40
N THR A 62 12.08 -0.90 2.43
CA THR A 62 12.64 0.46 2.35
C THR A 62 14.07 0.53 1.76
N PHE A 63 14.90 -0.51 1.96
CA PHE A 63 16.27 -0.56 1.42
C PHE A 63 16.40 -1.21 0.05
N THR A 64 15.50 -2.14 -0.29
CA THR A 64 15.49 -2.83 -1.59
C THR A 64 14.52 -2.19 -2.58
N ILE A 65 13.75 -1.19 -2.13
CA ILE A 65 12.71 -0.44 -2.83
C ILE A 65 11.48 -1.30 -3.16
N ALA A 66 11.68 -2.49 -3.73
CA ALA A 66 10.64 -3.45 -4.01
C ALA A 66 10.99 -4.85 -3.51
N ARG A 67 9.95 -5.68 -3.35
CA ARG A 67 10.02 -7.13 -3.17
C ARG A 67 8.87 -7.80 -3.90
N GLU A 68 9.21 -8.86 -4.60
CA GLU A 68 8.28 -9.77 -5.24
C GLU A 68 7.99 -10.95 -4.32
N LEU A 69 6.72 -11.33 -4.18
CA LEU A 69 6.24 -12.36 -3.28
C LEU A 69 5.09 -13.14 -3.92
N ASP A 70 5.12 -14.46 -3.83
CA ASP A 70 4.08 -15.31 -4.42
C ASP A 70 3.07 -15.79 -3.36
N GLY A 71 1.81 -15.82 -3.76
CA GLY A 71 0.69 -16.23 -2.93
C GLY A 71 -0.41 -16.93 -3.72
N HIS A 72 -1.53 -17.17 -3.06
CA HIS A 72 -2.72 -17.76 -3.65
C HIS A 72 -3.97 -17.06 -3.11
N ARG A 73 -4.89 -16.75 -4.02
CA ARG A 73 -6.23 -16.29 -3.67
C ARG A 73 -7.00 -17.39 -2.94
N HIS A 74 -8.11 -17.02 -2.29
CA HIS A 74 -8.98 -17.98 -1.60
C HIS A 74 -9.52 -19.11 -2.51
N ASP A 75 -9.64 -18.87 -3.82
CA ASP A 75 -10.04 -19.89 -4.80
C ASP A 75 -8.89 -20.78 -5.29
N GLY A 76 -7.68 -20.60 -4.75
CA GLY A 76 -6.47 -21.34 -5.11
C GLY A 76 -5.72 -20.77 -6.32
N THR A 77 -6.22 -19.71 -6.96
CA THR A 77 -5.55 -19.08 -8.10
C THR A 77 -4.25 -18.42 -7.64
N PRO A 78 -3.10 -18.64 -8.32
CA PRO A 78 -1.85 -17.97 -8.02
C PRO A 78 -2.01 -16.45 -8.10
N ILE A 79 -1.32 -15.74 -7.21
CA ILE A 79 -1.22 -14.28 -7.25
C ILE A 79 0.21 -13.87 -6.93
N HIS A 80 0.69 -12.86 -7.65
CA HIS A 80 2.01 -12.29 -7.48
C HIS A 80 1.87 -10.90 -6.85
N LEU A 81 2.60 -10.64 -5.78
CA LEU A 81 2.61 -9.35 -5.09
C LEU A 81 3.93 -8.64 -5.33
N ILE A 82 3.87 -7.46 -5.93
CA ILE A 82 4.97 -6.50 -5.94
C ILE A 82 4.73 -5.51 -4.79
N HIS A 83 5.47 -5.66 -3.70
CA HIS A 83 5.44 -4.73 -2.57
C HIS A 83 6.53 -3.69 -2.74
N VAL A 84 6.15 -2.43 -2.89
CA VAL A 84 7.06 -1.29 -3.07
C VAL A 84 7.02 -0.38 -1.83
N ASP A 85 8.15 0.19 -1.44
CA ASP A 85 8.23 1.25 -0.42
C ASP A 85 9.07 2.42 -0.94
N ALA A 86 8.37 3.48 -1.33
CA ALA A 86 8.96 4.67 -1.93
C ALA A 86 9.42 5.72 -0.91
N TYR A 87 9.45 5.42 0.39
CA TYR A 87 9.80 6.37 1.45
C TYR A 87 11.08 7.17 1.18
N ARG A 88 12.10 6.51 0.61
CA ARG A 88 13.41 7.13 0.35
C ARG A 88 13.46 7.98 -0.92
N LEU A 89 12.52 7.78 -1.83
CA LEU A 89 12.53 8.41 -3.14
C LEU A 89 11.87 9.79 -3.12
N GLY A 90 10.96 10.01 -2.16
CA GLY A 90 10.30 11.31 -1.91
C GLY A 90 10.99 12.22 -0.87
N GLY A 91 12.17 11.87 -0.37
CA GLY A 91 12.83 12.58 0.74
C GLY A 91 13.98 13.51 0.34
N ALA A 92 14.21 14.57 1.15
CA ALA A 92 15.32 15.52 1.03
C ALA A 92 16.75 14.93 1.20
N ALA A 93 16.87 13.60 1.28
CA ALA A 93 18.12 12.87 1.44
C ALA A 93 18.93 12.78 0.13
N TYR A 94 18.34 13.15 -1.01
CA TYR A 94 18.98 13.11 -2.33
C TYR A 94 18.91 14.47 -3.03
N ALA A 95 19.88 14.72 -3.91
CA ALA A 95 20.16 16.03 -4.49
C ALA A 95 18.90 16.72 -5.07
N PRO A 96 18.73 18.05 -4.84
CA PRO A 96 17.63 18.82 -5.43
C PRO A 96 17.64 18.77 -6.96
N GLY A 97 16.47 18.61 -7.59
CA GLY A 97 16.30 18.83 -9.04
C GLY A 97 15.88 17.63 -9.89
N GLN A 98 15.58 16.46 -9.32
CA GLN A 98 14.84 15.40 -10.00
C GLN A 98 13.51 15.15 -9.28
N ASP A 99 12.45 14.98 -10.05
CA ASP A 99 11.13 14.64 -9.54
C ASP A 99 11.18 13.23 -8.92
N GLY A 100 10.58 13.07 -7.74
CA GLY A 100 10.64 11.79 -7.00
C GLY A 100 10.00 10.61 -7.76
N ALA A 101 9.08 10.91 -8.69
CA ALA A 101 8.47 9.93 -9.58
C ALA A 101 9.49 9.35 -10.57
N ASP A 102 10.24 10.19 -11.28
CA ASP A 102 11.25 9.76 -12.25
C ASP A 102 12.30 8.84 -11.61
N ARG A 103 12.75 9.16 -10.39
CA ARG A 103 13.71 8.31 -9.66
C ARG A 103 13.16 6.95 -9.28
N LEU A 104 11.89 6.88 -8.90
CA LEU A 104 11.27 5.58 -8.62
C LEU A 104 11.20 4.77 -9.90
N LEU A 105 10.79 5.38 -11.00
CA LEU A 105 10.77 4.71 -12.30
C LEU A 105 12.17 4.21 -12.67
N ASP A 106 13.23 5.02 -12.52
CA ASP A 106 14.62 4.60 -12.75
C ASP A 106 15.03 3.40 -11.86
N GLU A 107 14.70 3.44 -10.56
CA GLU A 107 15.03 2.36 -9.63
C GLU A 107 14.24 1.09 -9.93
N LEU A 108 12.97 1.21 -10.30
CA LEU A 108 12.14 0.08 -10.70
C LEU A 108 12.60 -0.51 -12.04
N GLU A 109 12.99 0.32 -13.01
CA GLU A 109 13.61 -0.11 -14.27
C GLU A 109 14.89 -0.90 -13.97
N SER A 110 15.71 -0.43 -13.03
CA SER A 110 16.92 -1.16 -12.60
C SER A 110 16.62 -2.53 -11.97
N LEU A 111 15.41 -2.70 -11.41
CA LEU A 111 14.89 -3.94 -10.86
C LEU A 111 14.09 -4.76 -11.90
N GLY A 112 13.84 -4.23 -13.09
CA GLY A 112 13.02 -4.84 -14.13
C GLY A 112 11.51 -4.89 -13.79
N LEU A 113 11.02 -3.91 -13.02
CA LEU A 113 9.63 -3.83 -12.54
C LEU A 113 8.82 -2.70 -13.17
N ASP A 114 9.42 -1.90 -14.04
CA ASP A 114 8.79 -0.79 -14.75
C ASP A 114 7.62 -1.26 -15.63
N GLU A 115 7.80 -2.34 -16.40
CA GLU A 115 6.73 -2.90 -17.23
C GLU A 115 5.54 -3.41 -16.40
N GLU A 116 5.79 -4.08 -15.28
CA GLU A 116 4.73 -4.61 -14.40
C GLU A 116 3.98 -3.48 -13.67
N LEU A 117 4.57 -2.31 -13.50
CA LEU A 117 3.89 -1.17 -12.88
C LEU A 117 2.95 -0.46 -13.85
N ASP A 118 3.37 -0.31 -15.10
CA ASP A 118 2.58 0.32 -16.15
C ASP A 118 1.40 -0.57 -16.61
N ASP A 119 1.63 -1.88 -16.76
CA ASP A 119 0.60 -2.86 -17.12
C ASP A 119 0.75 -4.14 -16.29
N PRO A 120 0.27 -4.13 -15.03
CA PRO A 120 0.46 -5.27 -14.14
C PRO A 120 -0.24 -6.50 -14.70
N GLY A 121 0.49 -7.61 -14.71
CA GLY A 121 0.02 -8.86 -15.26
C GLY A 121 -1.32 -9.33 -14.67
N ALA A 122 -2.01 -10.23 -15.38
CA ALA A 122 -3.34 -10.72 -15.00
C ALA A 122 -3.44 -11.36 -13.60
N ASN A 123 -2.30 -11.71 -12.98
CA ASN A 123 -2.18 -12.23 -11.62
C ASN A 123 -1.30 -11.36 -10.71
N THR A 124 -0.82 -10.20 -11.18
CA THR A 124 0.05 -9.30 -10.42
C THR A 124 -0.78 -8.27 -9.66
N VAL A 125 -0.46 -8.04 -8.40
CA VAL A 125 -1.02 -6.97 -7.59
C VAL A 125 0.12 -6.15 -7.03
N ILE A 126 -0.04 -4.83 -7.06
CA ILE A 126 0.98 -3.90 -6.59
C ILE A 126 0.48 -3.23 -5.33
N LEU A 127 1.29 -3.30 -4.28
CA LEU A 127 1.07 -2.58 -3.03
C LEU A 127 2.24 -1.64 -2.80
N MET A 128 1.99 -0.33 -2.86
CA MET A 128 3.04 0.68 -2.71
C MET A 128 2.83 1.52 -1.46
N GLU A 129 3.82 1.51 -0.56
CA GLU A 129 3.91 2.45 0.55
C GLU A 129 4.50 3.79 0.07
N TRP A 130 3.93 4.90 0.55
CA TRP A 130 4.33 6.29 0.22
C TRP A 130 4.11 6.70 -1.24
N GLY A 131 3.14 6.08 -1.92
CA GLY A 131 2.81 6.39 -3.32
C GLY A 131 2.03 7.68 -3.55
N GLU A 132 1.69 8.46 -2.52
CA GLU A 132 0.83 9.66 -2.63
C GLU A 132 1.37 10.74 -3.60
N GLN A 133 2.68 10.94 -3.63
CA GLN A 133 3.34 11.89 -4.52
C GLN A 133 3.41 11.40 -5.97
N MET A 134 3.14 10.11 -6.17
CA MET A 134 3.34 9.37 -7.41
C MET A 134 2.02 8.82 -7.96
N ALA A 135 0.92 9.05 -7.25
CA ALA A 135 -0.36 8.40 -7.46
C ALA A 135 -0.93 8.62 -8.87
N ALA A 136 -0.71 9.81 -9.43
CA ALA A 136 -1.16 10.15 -10.79
C ALA A 136 -0.26 9.57 -11.89
N ALA A 137 1.00 9.25 -11.58
CA ALA A 137 1.94 8.70 -12.56
C ALA A 137 1.85 7.16 -12.66
N LEU A 138 1.43 6.50 -11.57
CA LEU A 138 1.51 5.03 -11.46
C LEU A 138 0.32 4.28 -12.06
N ALA A 139 -0.91 4.82 -11.94
CA ALA A 139 -2.09 4.16 -12.49
C ALA A 139 -3.31 5.10 -12.55
N ASP A 140 -4.02 5.07 -13.68
CA ASP A 140 -5.31 5.74 -13.87
C ASP A 140 -6.42 5.12 -13.02
N GLU A 141 -6.38 3.81 -12.78
CA GLU A 141 -7.29 3.08 -11.90
C GLU A 141 -6.54 2.43 -10.74
N ARG A 142 -6.87 2.81 -9.51
CA ARG A 142 -6.14 2.36 -8.30
C ARG A 142 -6.98 2.48 -7.05
N LEU A 143 -6.47 1.93 -5.96
CA LEU A 143 -7.05 2.07 -4.62
C LEU A 143 -6.14 2.90 -3.73
N ASP A 144 -6.53 4.13 -3.44
CA ASP A 144 -5.81 5.02 -2.53
C ASP A 144 -6.26 4.74 -1.09
N ILE A 145 -5.33 4.37 -0.21
CA ILE A 145 -5.58 4.09 1.20
C ILE A 145 -4.79 5.08 2.05
N HIS A 146 -5.50 5.97 2.73
CA HIS A 146 -4.91 6.96 3.62
C HIS A 146 -5.04 6.55 5.08
N ILE A 147 -3.91 6.50 5.79
CA ILE A 147 -3.85 6.09 7.19
C ILE A 147 -3.48 7.30 8.06
N GLU A 148 -4.46 7.82 8.78
CA GLU A 148 -4.28 8.86 9.79
C GLU A 148 -3.94 8.19 11.12
N ARG A 149 -2.90 8.69 11.79
CA ARG A 149 -2.63 8.40 13.21
C ARG A 149 -3.03 9.61 14.05
N PRO A 150 -3.36 9.44 15.34
CA PRO A 150 -3.53 10.58 16.22
C PRO A 150 -2.24 11.40 16.22
N SER A 151 -2.36 12.71 16.00
CA SER A 151 -1.28 13.63 16.36
C SER A 151 -1.08 13.49 17.86
N ALA A 152 0.13 13.16 18.29
CA ALA A 152 0.47 13.31 19.69
C ALA A 152 0.13 14.76 20.08
N THR A 153 -0.63 14.95 21.15
CA THR A 153 -0.96 16.26 21.70
C THR A 153 0.32 17.07 21.91
N THR A 154 0.62 18.03 21.02
CA THR A 154 1.56 19.18 21.13
C THR A 154 2.87 19.07 21.91
N ASP A 155 3.30 17.90 22.34
CA ASP A 155 4.60 17.64 22.96
C ASP A 155 5.52 17.09 21.89
N HIS A 156 6.48 17.92 21.49
CA HIS A 156 7.54 17.56 20.55
C HIS A 156 8.43 16.39 21.03
N ASP A 157 8.25 15.94 22.28
CA ASP A 157 8.94 14.81 22.92
C ASP A 157 8.08 13.54 23.06
N ALA A 158 6.85 13.52 22.56
CA ALA A 158 6.02 12.32 22.59
C ALA A 158 6.61 11.23 21.69
N GLN A 159 7.17 10.18 22.31
CA GLN A 159 7.65 9.00 21.60
C GLN A 159 6.55 8.46 20.67
N PRO A 160 6.88 8.04 19.44
CA PRO A 160 5.92 7.36 18.58
C PRO A 160 5.44 6.08 19.28
N THR A 161 4.25 6.13 19.89
CA THR A 161 3.64 4.94 20.50
C THR A 161 2.98 4.10 19.40
N SER A 162 3.04 2.77 19.55
CA SER A 162 2.18 1.85 18.81
C SER A 162 0.70 2.01 19.19
N ASP A 163 0.41 2.78 20.23
CA ASP A 163 -0.92 2.99 20.77
C ASP A 163 -1.59 4.22 20.15
N GLY A 164 -2.91 4.18 20.02
CA GLY A 164 -3.74 5.28 19.50
C GLY A 164 -4.71 4.84 18.39
N MET A 165 -5.83 5.54 18.21
CA MET A 165 -6.81 5.12 17.21
C MET A 165 -6.43 5.60 15.81
N ARG A 166 -6.33 4.67 14.84
CA ARG A 166 -5.98 5.01 13.45
C ARG A 166 -7.29 5.16 12.69
N THR A 167 -7.35 6.15 11.82
CA THR A 167 -8.42 6.22 10.83
C THR A 167 -7.85 5.81 9.49
N VAL A 168 -8.45 4.80 8.87
CA VAL A 168 -8.11 4.40 7.51
C VAL A 168 -9.23 4.85 6.57
N THR A 169 -8.88 5.64 5.56
CA THR A 169 -9.79 6.06 4.49
C THR A 169 -9.40 5.35 3.20
N ILE A 170 -10.34 4.65 2.59
CA ILE A 170 -10.16 3.94 1.32
C ILE A 170 -10.91 4.70 0.24
N HIS A 171 -10.16 5.26 -0.72
CA HIS A 171 -10.64 6.03 -1.84
C HIS A 171 -10.36 5.27 -3.15
N PRO A 172 -11.39 4.69 -3.79
CA PRO A 172 -11.20 4.07 -5.09
C PRO A 172 -11.17 5.10 -6.22
N VAL A 173 -10.13 5.03 -7.05
CA VAL A 173 -9.93 5.85 -8.24
C VAL A 173 -10.23 5.01 -9.49
N GLY A 174 -11.08 5.53 -10.37
CA GLY A 174 -11.58 4.79 -11.53
C GLY A 174 -12.80 3.91 -11.22
N ALA A 175 -13.19 3.07 -12.17
CA ALA A 175 -14.36 2.19 -12.07
C ALA A 175 -14.01 0.78 -11.57
N ARG A 176 -12.73 0.38 -11.68
CA ARG A 176 -12.20 -0.96 -11.37
C ARG A 176 -12.57 -1.51 -10.00
N PHE A 177 -12.75 -0.65 -9.00
CA PHE A 177 -13.04 -1.03 -7.61
C PHE A 177 -14.52 -0.86 -7.20
N LYS A 178 -15.36 -0.26 -8.06
CA LYS A 178 -16.71 0.25 -7.73
C LYS A 178 -17.63 -0.74 -7.01
N HIS A 179 -17.57 -2.02 -7.36
CA HIS A 179 -18.45 -3.06 -6.81
C HIS A 179 -17.72 -4.05 -5.90
N ARG A 180 -16.39 -3.97 -5.83
CA ARG A 180 -15.57 -4.94 -5.08
C ARG A 180 -15.45 -4.54 -3.61
N LEU A 181 -15.49 -3.24 -3.33
CA LEU A 181 -15.34 -2.69 -1.98
C LEU A 181 -16.62 -2.82 -1.11
N ASP A 182 -17.77 -3.09 -1.72
CA ASP A 182 -19.02 -3.35 -0.98
C ASP A 182 -18.85 -4.51 0.02
N ARG A 183 -17.94 -5.43 -0.26
CA ARG A 183 -17.60 -6.58 0.60
C ARG A 183 -16.81 -6.22 1.87
N ILE A 184 -16.21 -5.03 1.92
CA ILE A 184 -15.42 -4.55 3.07
C ILE A 184 -16.31 -3.76 4.04
N SER A 185 -17.49 -3.32 3.58
CA SER A 185 -18.42 -2.49 4.35
C SER A 185 -19.49 -3.27 5.12
N GLN A 186 -19.40 -4.60 5.15
CA GLN A 186 -20.32 -5.53 5.84
C GLN A 186 -19.62 -6.21 7.01
#